data_AF-A0A132N0N5-F1
#
_entry.id   AF-A0A132N0N5-F1
#
_cell.length_a   1.000
_cell.length_b   1.000
_cell.length_c   1.000
_cell.angle_alpha   90.00
_cell.angle_beta   90.00
_cell.angle_gamma   90.00
#
_symmetry.space_group_name_H-M   'P 1'
#
loop_
_entity.id
_entity.type
_entity.pdbx_description
1 polymer ?
#
loop_
_entity_poly.entity_id
_entity_poly.type
_entity_poly.pdbx_seq_one_letter_code
_entity_poly.pdbx_strand_id
1 'polypeptide(L)'
;MSEPNVEVRPASLNNDANVLIELAGLLEAGRPDRELATEGKAPRSHPEVGGELVKLVSFAFDQYQDAVALLAALATKLKATAAHHVEADADNAGRINRLLELTQLVPPEQR
;
A
#
# COMPACT_ATOMS: atom_id res chain seq x y z
N MET A 1 28.99 10.03 -0.16
CA MET A 1 27.59 9.82 0.23
C MET A 1 27.36 8.32 0.23
N SER A 2 27.29 7.70 1.40
CA SER A 2 26.95 6.27 1.49
C SER A 2 25.45 6.13 1.24
N GLU A 3 25.06 5.29 0.28
CA GLU A 3 23.66 4.97 0.08
C GLU A 3 23.09 4.35 1.36
N PRO A 4 21.87 4.74 1.77
CA PRO A 4 21.22 4.08 2.89
C PRO A 4 21.04 2.60 2.56
N ASN A 5 21.65 1.73 3.37
CA ASN A 5 21.47 0.29 3.26
C ASN A 5 20.05 -0.05 3.75
N VAL A 6 19.09 -0.07 2.83
CA VAL A 6 17.71 -0.45 3.12
C VAL A 6 17.63 -1.98 3.12
N GLU A 7 17.67 -2.56 4.31
CA GLU A 7 17.41 -3.99 4.49
C GLU A 7 15.92 -4.26 4.20
N VAL A 8 15.63 -4.95 3.10
CA VAL A 8 14.25 -5.28 2.72
C VAL A 8 13.78 -6.50 3.49
N ARG A 9 12.66 -6.36 4.21
CA ARG A 9 12.02 -7.45 4.96
C ARG A 9 10.66 -7.76 4.34
N PRO A 10 10.51 -8.84 3.54
CA PRO A 10 9.26 -9.13 2.82
C PRO A 10 8.04 -9.26 3.73
N ALA A 11 8.21 -9.83 4.93
CA ALA A 11 7.15 -9.92 5.94
C ALA A 11 6.67 -8.54 6.42
N SER A 12 7.60 -7.58 6.55
CA SER A 12 7.27 -6.18 6.91
C SER A 12 6.48 -5.51 5.79
N LEU A 13 6.91 -5.67 4.53
CA LEU A 13 6.20 -5.12 3.38
C LEU A 13 4.76 -5.65 3.26
N ASN A 14 4.57 -6.94 3.52
CA ASN A 14 3.25 -7.54 3.50
C ASN A 14 2.36 -7.06 4.67
N ASN A 15 2.95 -6.87 5.85
CA ASN A 15 2.26 -6.28 6.99
C ASN A 15 1.81 -4.84 6.70
N ASP A 16 2.71 -4.01 6.18
CA ASP A 16 2.42 -2.61 5.84
C ASP A 16 1.32 -2.53 4.77
N ALA A 17 1.33 -3.43 3.79
CA ALA A 17 0.27 -3.53 2.80
C ALA A 17 -1.10 -3.86 3.41
N ASN A 18 -1.16 -4.71 4.43
CA ASN A 18 -2.41 -5.05 5.10
C ASN A 18 -2.94 -3.85 5.90
N VAL A 19 -2.06 -3.15 6.63
CA VAL A 19 -2.43 -1.92 7.36
C VAL A 19 -3.02 -0.87 6.41
N LEU A 20 -2.43 -0.69 5.22
CA LEU A 20 -2.96 0.26 4.22
C LEU A 20 -4.34 -0.13 3.70
N ILE A 21 -4.61 -1.43 3.51
CA ILE A 21 -5.95 -1.92 3.12
C ILE A 21 -6.95 -1.70 4.25
N GLU A 22 -6.55 -1.96 5.50
CA GLU A 22 -7.40 -1.71 6.67
C GLU A 22 -7.74 -0.23 6.80
N LEU A 23 -6.76 0.66 6.64
CA LEU A 23 -6.99 2.11 6.62
C LEU A 23 -7.93 2.53 5.49
N ALA A 24 -7.77 1.99 4.29
CA ALA A 24 -8.68 2.25 3.18
C ALA A 24 -10.11 1.79 3.50
N GLY A 25 -10.26 0.61 4.12
CA GLY A 25 -11.56 0.08 4.57
C GLY A 25 -12.20 0.91 5.69
N LEU A 26 -11.40 1.41 6.64
CA LEU A 26 -11.87 2.30 7.70
C LEU A 26 -12.31 3.66 7.13
N LEU A 27 -11.58 4.20 6.17
CA LEU A 27 -12.02 5.39 5.43
C LEU A 27 -13.35 5.13 4.73
N GLU A 28 -13.50 3.98 4.04
CA GLU A 28 -14.76 3.59 3.40
C GLU A 28 -15.94 3.52 4.37
N ALA A 29 -15.72 3.00 5.57
CA ALA A 29 -16.73 3.00 6.62
C ALA A 29 -17.10 4.41 7.11
N GLY A 30 -16.14 5.35 7.09
CA GLY A 30 -16.31 6.74 7.50
C GLY A 30 -16.57 7.73 6.36
N ARG A 31 -17.02 7.24 5.19
CA ARG A 31 -17.19 8.08 3.98
C ARG A 31 -17.96 9.37 4.28
N PRO A 32 -17.58 10.51 3.67
CA PRO A 32 -18.33 11.76 3.81
C PRO A 32 -19.78 11.56 3.38
N ASP A 33 -20.71 11.87 4.29
CA ASP A 33 -22.13 11.74 4.00
C ASP A 33 -22.59 12.86 3.04
N ARG A 34 -23.03 12.47 1.84
CA ARG A 34 -23.59 13.41 0.86
C ARG A 34 -24.93 13.99 1.32
N GLU A 35 -25.62 13.34 2.26
CA GLU A 35 -26.86 13.86 2.82
C GLU A 35 -26.61 15.13 3.64
N LEU A 36 -25.42 15.32 4.23
CA LEU A 36 -25.05 16.58 4.91
C LEU A 36 -25.11 17.80 3.98
N ALA A 37 -24.72 17.66 2.71
CA ALA A 37 -24.89 18.72 1.71
C ALA A 37 -26.36 18.99 1.38
N THR A 38 -27.21 17.98 1.53
CA THR A 38 -28.65 18.04 1.24
C THR A 38 -29.40 18.67 2.42
N GLU A 39 -28.98 18.38 3.65
CA GLU A 39 -29.51 18.98 4.88
C GLU A 39 -29.15 20.46 5.02
N GLY A 40 -27.94 20.86 4.63
CA GLY A 40 -27.54 22.26 4.67
C GLY A 40 -27.93 23.08 3.44
N LYS A 41 -28.79 22.57 2.55
CA LYS A 41 -29.30 23.28 1.37
C LYS A 41 -30.58 24.07 1.69
N ALA A 42 -30.88 25.08 0.88
CA ALA A 42 -32.13 25.84 0.97
C ALA A 42 -33.37 24.90 1.01
N PRO A 43 -34.39 25.19 1.84
CA PRO A 43 -34.61 26.42 2.59
C PRO A 43 -33.94 26.44 3.98
N ARG A 44 -33.10 25.45 4.33
CA ARG A 44 -32.52 25.33 5.68
C ARG A 44 -31.32 26.25 5.93
N SER A 45 -30.77 26.85 4.87
CA SER A 45 -29.65 27.79 4.92
C SER A 45 -29.81 28.92 3.89
N HIS A 46 -29.09 30.03 4.10
CA HIS A 46 -28.97 31.09 3.11
C HIS A 46 -28.36 30.54 1.80
N PRO A 47 -28.83 30.95 0.60
CA PRO A 47 -28.38 30.37 -0.66
C PRO A 47 -26.86 30.33 -0.87
N GLU A 48 -26.15 31.37 -0.43
CA GLU A 48 -24.68 31.43 -0.49
C GLU A 48 -24.01 30.38 0.41
N VAL A 49 -24.53 30.21 1.63
CA VAL A 49 -24.02 29.20 2.59
C VAL A 49 -24.27 27.79 2.05
N GLY A 50 -25.46 27.55 1.51
CA GLY A 50 -25.75 26.27 0.84
C GLY A 50 -24.86 26.03 -0.37
N GLY A 51 -24.52 27.07 -1.13
CA GLY A 51 -23.58 27.00 -2.25
C GLY A 51 -22.16 26.61 -1.83
N GLU A 52 -21.62 27.25 -0.79
CA GLU A 52 -20.30 26.91 -0.25
C GLU A 52 -20.25 25.53 0.40
N LEU A 53 -21.33 25.12 1.08
CA LEU A 53 -21.42 23.78 1.66
C LEU A 53 -21.39 22.69 0.58
N VAL A 54 -22.08 22.90 -0.54
CA VAL A 54 -22.04 21.95 -1.68
C VAL A 54 -20.61 21.81 -2.22
N LYS A 55 -19.88 22.92 -2.37
CA LYS A 55 -18.48 22.88 -2.82
C LYS A 55 -17.59 22.12 -1.84
N LEU A 56 -17.75 22.38 -0.54
CA LEU A 56 -16.98 21.70 0.51
C LEU A 56 -17.23 20.19 0.51
N VAL A 57 -18.50 19.76 0.45
CA VAL A 57 -18.84 18.33 0.48
C VAL A 57 -18.36 17.62 -0.79
N SER A 58 -18.47 18.25 -1.95
CA SER A 58 -17.90 17.69 -3.19
C SER A 58 -16.39 17.54 -3.10
N PHE A 59 -15.68 18.58 -2.64
CA PHE A 59 -14.23 18.52 -2.45
C PHE A 59 -13.83 17.43 -1.44
N ALA A 60 -14.51 17.36 -0.29
CA ALA A 60 -14.23 16.35 0.73
C ALA A 60 -14.47 14.93 0.19
N PHE A 61 -15.51 14.75 -0.63
CA PHE A 61 -15.80 13.47 -1.27
C PHE A 61 -14.70 13.08 -2.28
N ASP A 62 -14.24 14.02 -3.11
CA ASP A 62 -13.17 13.78 -4.08
C ASP A 62 -11.85 13.42 -3.38
N GLN A 63 -11.44 14.19 -2.38
CA GLN A 63 -10.23 13.91 -1.60
C GLN A 63 -10.29 12.56 -0.89
N TYR A 64 -11.46 12.19 -0.39
CA TYR A 64 -11.70 10.89 0.20
C TYR A 64 -11.51 9.75 -0.82
N GLN A 65 -12.07 9.87 -2.02
CA GLN A 65 -11.93 8.84 -3.07
C GLN A 65 -10.47 8.69 -3.51
N ASP A 66 -9.76 9.80 -3.68
CA ASP A 66 -8.34 9.80 -4.02
C ASP A 66 -7.50 9.12 -2.94
N ALA A 67 -7.77 9.40 -1.66
CA ALA A 67 -7.06 8.80 -0.55
C ALA A 67 -7.27 7.28 -0.49
N VAL A 68 -8.51 6.80 -0.62
CA VAL A 68 -8.82 5.37 -0.66
C VAL A 68 -8.11 4.69 -1.83
N ALA A 69 -8.16 5.29 -3.02
CA ALA A 69 -7.51 4.76 -4.21
C ALA A 69 -5.98 4.68 -4.05
N LEU A 70 -5.35 5.71 -3.49
CA LEU A 70 -3.91 5.74 -3.25
C LEU A 70 -3.48 4.69 -2.22
N LEU A 71 -4.20 4.55 -1.11
CA LEU A 71 -3.91 3.54 -0.09
C LEU A 71 -4.01 2.12 -0.67
N ALA A 72 -5.06 1.83 -1.42
CA ALA A 72 -5.24 0.54 -2.08
C ALA A 72 -4.16 0.26 -3.14
N ALA A 73 -3.81 1.26 -3.95
CA ALA A 73 -2.76 1.14 -4.96
C ALA A 73 -1.38 0.90 -4.32
N LEU A 74 -1.06 1.61 -3.24
CA LEU A 74 0.19 1.45 -2.51
C LEU A 74 0.26 0.07 -1.85
N ALA A 75 -0.81 -0.40 -1.20
CA ALA A 75 -0.88 -1.73 -0.64
C ALA A 75 -0.64 -2.82 -1.70
N THR A 76 -1.25 -2.67 -2.88
CA THR A 76 -1.07 -3.59 -4.00
C THR A 76 0.39 -3.63 -4.46
N LYS A 77 1.04 -2.46 -4.58
CA LYS A 77 2.46 -2.37 -4.92
C LYS A 77 3.34 -3.04 -3.87
N LEU A 78 3.10 -2.78 -2.58
CA LEU A 78 3.87 -3.41 -1.50
C LEU A 78 3.73 -4.94 -1.49
N LYS A 79 2.52 -5.47 -1.72
CA LYS A 79 2.31 -6.93 -1.85
C LYS A 79 3.08 -7.52 -3.03
N ALA A 80 3.04 -6.86 -4.19
CA ALA A 80 3.79 -7.30 -5.36
C ALA A 80 5.30 -7.28 -5.09
N THR A 81 5.83 -6.21 -4.50
CA THR A 81 7.25 -6.11 -4.13
C THR A 81 7.65 -7.19 -3.13
N ALA A 82 6.85 -7.45 -2.09
CA ALA A 82 7.11 -8.51 -1.13
C ALA A 82 7.19 -9.89 -1.81
N ALA A 83 6.24 -10.19 -2.71
CA ALA A 83 6.22 -11.45 -3.45
C ALA A 83 7.47 -11.62 -4.34
N HIS A 84 7.88 -10.56 -5.05
CA HIS A 84 9.09 -10.59 -5.87
C HIS A 84 10.36 -10.86 -5.06
N HIS A 85 10.48 -10.33 -3.85
CA HIS A 85 11.61 -10.63 -2.99
C HIS A 85 11.63 -12.10 -2.54
N VAL A 86 10.48 -12.65 -2.14
CA VAL A 86 10.36 -14.06 -1.76
C VAL A 86 10.72 -14.99 -2.92
N GLU A 87 10.27 -14.67 -4.14
CA GLU A 87 10.59 -15.43 -5.34
C GLU A 87 12.09 -15.37 -5.68
N ALA A 88 12.70 -14.18 -5.61
CA ALA A 88 14.12 -14.01 -5.86
C ALA A 88 14.99 -14.77 -4.85
N ASP A 89 14.64 -14.72 -3.56
CA ASP A 89 15.33 -15.46 -2.51
C ASP A 89 15.22 -16.99 -2.73
N ALA A 90 14.04 -17.46 -3.14
CA ALA A 90 13.80 -18.87 -3.44
C ALA A 90 14.61 -19.35 -4.67
N ASP A 91 14.65 -18.57 -5.76
CA ASP A 91 15.49 -18.90 -6.93
C ASP A 91 16.97 -18.95 -6.55
N ASN A 92 17.43 -17.96 -5.77
CA ASN A 92 18.83 -17.90 -5.36
C ASN A 92 19.22 -19.09 -4.46
N ALA A 93 18.38 -19.46 -3.49
CA ALA A 93 18.55 -20.67 -2.70
C ALA A 93 18.58 -21.94 -3.58
N GLY A 94 17.69 -22.04 -4.56
CA GLY A 94 17.68 -23.16 -5.51
C GLY A 94 18.95 -23.23 -6.35
N ARG A 95 19.49 -22.08 -6.79
CA ARG A 95 20.78 -22.01 -7.51
C ARG A 95 21.96 -22.42 -6.63
N ILE A 96 22.00 -21.97 -5.38
CA ILE A 96 23.03 -22.35 -4.41
C ILE A 96 22.97 -23.85 -4.14
N ASN A 97 21.78 -24.40 -3.87
CA ASN A 97 21.61 -25.84 -3.62
C ASN A 97 22.07 -26.68 -4.81
N ARG A 98 21.71 -26.29 -6.04
CA ARG A 98 22.21 -26.96 -7.26
C ARG A 98 23.73 -26.89 -7.38
N LEU A 99 24.34 -25.75 -7.05
CA LEU A 99 25.80 -25.63 -7.06
C LEU A 99 26.43 -26.59 -6.04
N LEU A 100 25.90 -26.64 -4.82
CA LEU A 100 26.36 -27.55 -3.77
C LEU A 100 26.21 -29.03 -4.17
N GLU A 101 25.14 -29.40 -4.86
CA GLU A 101 24.92 -30.76 -5.37
C GLU A 101 25.88 -31.13 -6.51
N LEU A 102 26.20 -30.17 -7.39
CA LEU A 102 27.03 -30.40 -8.58
C LEU A 102 28.53 -30.32 -8.30
N THR A 103 28.95 -29.70 -7.21
CA THR A 103 30.37 -29.56 -6.87
C THR A 103 30.79 -30.54 -5.77
N GLN A 104 31.82 -31.35 -6.02
CA GLN A 104 32.53 -32.06 -4.96
C GLN A 104 33.51 -31.13 -4.25
N LEU A 105 33.42 -31.07 -2.92
CA LEU A 105 34.42 -30.39 -2.10
C LEU A 105 35.72 -31.20 -2.15
N VAL A 106 36.74 -30.69 -2.84
CA VAL A 106 38.10 -31.25 -2.80
C VAL A 106 38.90 -30.53 -1.71
N PRO A 107 39.29 -31.21 -0.62
CA PRO A 107 40.13 -30.64 0.42
C PRO A 107 41.47 -30.15 -0.15
N PRO A 108 42.07 -29.07 0.39
CA PRO A 108 43.32 -28.51 -0.12
C PRO A 108 44.49 -29.50 -0.08
N GLU A 109 44.44 -30.49 0.81
CA GLU A 109 45.44 -31.56 0.95
C GLU A 109 45.42 -32.57 -0.22
N GLN A 110 44.36 -32.55 -1.04
CA GLN A 110 44.15 -33.44 -2.20
C GLN A 110 44.24 -32.70 -3.55
N ARG A 111 44.73 -31.45 -3.58
CA ARG A 111 44.96 -30.68 -4.81
C ARG A 111 46.38 -30.83 -5.34
#